data_AF-A0A8C3WGE9-F1
#
_entry.id   AF-A0A8C3WGE9-F1
#
_cell.length_a   1.000
_cell.length_b   1.000
_cell.length_c   1.000
_cell.angle_alpha   90.00
_cell.angle_beta   90.00
_cell.angle_gamma   90.00
#
_symmetry.space_group_name_H-M   'P 1'
#
loop_
_entity.id
_entity.type
_entity.pdbx_description
1 polymer ?
#
loop_
_entity_poly.entity_id
_entity_poly.type
_entity_poly.pdbx_seq_one_letter_code
_entity_poly.pdbx_strand_id
1 'polypeptide(L)'
;MCLLAICISSLEKCLFRSIAHFSMGLLAFLRLSCISCLYVLEIKPLSVVSFETIFSHSVSCLLVFFLVSLAVQKLVSLMRSHWFIFKTLVRLMSEIPCCLDYCGPVIL
;
A
#
# COMPACT_ATOMS: atom_id res chain seq x y z
N MET A 1 2.13 9.34 21.61
CA MET A 1 1.09 8.49 20.97
C MET A 1 0.36 9.21 19.80
N CYS A 2 0.10 10.53 19.87
CA CYS A 2 -0.68 11.25 18.84
C CYS A 2 0.06 11.48 17.51
N LEU A 3 1.34 11.87 17.55
CA LEU A 3 2.13 12.15 16.35
C LEU A 3 2.27 10.93 15.43
N LEU A 4 2.45 9.74 16.00
CA LEU A 4 2.62 8.49 15.25
C LEU A 4 1.35 8.11 14.48
N ALA A 5 0.17 8.29 15.10
CA ALA A 5 -1.12 8.07 14.46
C ALA A 5 -1.36 9.05 13.30
N ILE A 6 -1.00 10.33 13.49
CA ILE A 6 -1.09 11.35 12.43
C ILE A 6 -0.12 11.03 11.29
N CYS A 7 1.11 10.60 11.61
CA CYS A 7 2.13 10.26 10.63
C CYS A 7 1.72 9.06 9.76
N ILE A 8 1.20 7.99 10.38
CA ILE A 8 0.69 6.80 9.65
C ILE A 8 -0.53 7.16 8.79
N SER A 9 -1.48 7.93 9.33
CA SER A 9 -2.66 8.36 8.56
C SER A 9 -2.30 9.27 7.38
N SER A 10 -1.31 10.15 7.55
CA SER A 10 -0.81 11.02 6.50
C SER A 10 -0.08 10.20 5.43
N LEU A 11 0.79 9.28 5.85
CA LEU A 11 1.54 8.38 4.97
C LEU A 11 0.62 7.52 4.09
N GLU A 12 -0.43 6.93 4.67
CA GLU A 12 -1.42 6.13 3.93
C GLU A 12 -2.13 6.96 2.85
N LYS A 13 -2.55 8.18 3.17
CA LYS A 13 -3.17 9.12 2.21
C LYS A 13 -2.21 9.51 1.09
N CYS A 14 -0.96 9.83 1.43
CA CYS A 14 0.06 10.20 0.46
C CYS A 14 0.38 9.05 -0.51
N LEU A 15 0.56 7.83 0.03
CA LEU A 15 0.80 6.62 -0.78
C LEU A 15 -0.38 6.31 -1.71
N PHE A 16 -1.62 6.38 -1.20
CA PHE A 16 -2.79 6.10 -2.03
C PHE A 16 -2.91 7.07 -3.20
N ARG A 17 -2.66 8.36 -2.93
CA ARG A 17 -2.66 9.40 -3.96
C ARG A 17 -1.52 9.20 -4.97
N SER A 18 -0.31 8.87 -4.51
CA SER A 18 0.83 8.64 -5.41
C SER A 18 0.59 7.41 -6.28
N ILE A 19 0.07 6.31 -5.72
CA ILE A 19 -0.28 5.09 -6.46
C ILE A 19 -1.35 5.39 -7.51
N ALA A 20 -2.40 6.14 -7.18
CA ALA A 20 -3.44 6.49 -8.15
C ALA A 20 -2.90 7.33 -9.32
N HIS A 21 -2.11 8.37 -9.03
CA HIS A 21 -1.50 9.20 -10.08
C HIS A 21 -0.48 8.43 -10.92
N PHE A 22 0.38 7.64 -10.27
CA PHE A 22 1.38 6.81 -10.95
C PHE A 22 0.71 5.75 -11.82
N SER A 23 -0.32 5.08 -11.30
CA SER A 23 -1.10 4.09 -12.04
C SER A 23 -1.78 4.73 -13.26
N MET A 24 -2.36 5.93 -13.14
CA MET A 24 -3.00 6.61 -14.27
C MET A 24 -1.99 6.96 -15.38
N GLY A 25 -0.85 7.54 -15.01
CA GLY A 25 0.21 7.88 -15.95
C GLY A 25 0.83 6.64 -16.60
N LEU A 26 1.02 5.58 -15.82
CA LEU A 26 1.51 4.30 -16.29
C LEU A 26 0.55 3.65 -17.31
N LEU A 27 -0.75 3.66 -17.01
CA LEU A 27 -1.77 3.08 -17.90
C LEU A 27 -1.84 3.84 -19.24
N ALA A 28 -1.72 5.17 -19.19
CA ALA A 28 -1.63 6.01 -20.38
C ALA A 28 -0.35 5.71 -21.19
N PHE A 29 0.80 5.61 -20.53
CA PHE A 29 2.07 5.29 -21.17
C PHE A 29 2.08 3.89 -21.80
N LEU A 30 1.57 2.89 -21.09
CA LEU A 30 1.43 1.52 -21.58
C LEU A 30 0.53 1.47 -22.81
N ARG A 31 -0.57 2.22 -22.80
CA ARG A 31 -1.50 2.29 -23.94
C ARG A 31 -0.86 2.95 -25.15
N LEU A 32 -0.15 4.07 -24.96
CA LEU A 32 0.53 4.79 -26.04
C LEU A 32 1.67 3.96 -26.64
N SER A 33 2.46 3.32 -25.78
CA SER A 33 3.55 2.43 -26.20
C SER A 33 2.99 1.21 -26.94
N CYS A 34 1.92 0.58 -26.45
CA CYS A 34 1.29 -0.56 -27.14
C CYS A 34 0.75 -0.20 -28.54
N ILE A 35 0.13 0.98 -28.70
CA ILE A 35 -0.31 1.46 -30.02
C ILE A 35 0.89 1.73 -30.93
N SER A 36 1.95 2.34 -30.40
CA SER A 36 3.18 2.57 -31.17
C SER A 36 3.86 1.25 -31.56
N CYS A 37 3.88 0.24 -30.69
CA CYS A 37 4.37 -1.11 -31.02
C CYS A 37 3.60 -1.71 -32.19
N LEU A 38 2.26 -1.67 -32.12
CA LEU A 38 1.40 -2.22 -33.17
C LEU A 38 1.61 -1.49 -34.50
N TYR A 39 1.74 -0.17 -34.47
CA TYR A 39 2.01 0.63 -35.66
C TYR A 39 3.39 0.34 -36.27
N VAL A 40 4.43 0.23 -35.44
CA VAL A 40 5.79 -0.11 -35.90
C VAL A 40 5.83 -1.56 -36.43
N LEU A 41 5.10 -2.48 -35.81
CA LEU A 41 4.99 -3.87 -36.23
C LEU A 41 4.33 -3.99 -37.62
N GLU A 42 3.34 -3.15 -37.91
CA GLU A 42 2.67 -3.08 -39.21
C GLU A 42 3.59 -2.54 -40.32
N ILE A 43 4.46 -1.57 -40.00
CA ILE A 43 5.34 -0.91 -40.98
C ILE A 43 6.68 -1.65 -41.16
N LYS A 44 7.26 -2.20 -40.08
CA LYS A 44 8.61 -2.77 -40.05
C LYS A 44 8.77 -3.82 -38.94
N PRO A 45 8.51 -5.11 -39.23
CA PRO A 45 8.68 -6.18 -38.25
C PRO A 45 10.14 -6.46 -37.86
N LEU A 46 11.14 -5.94 -38.59
CA LEU A 46 12.55 -6.26 -38.35
C LEU A 46 13.14 -5.64 -37.07
N SER A 47 12.56 -4.55 -36.55
CA SER A 47 13.01 -3.88 -35.32
C SER A 47 12.29 -4.34 -34.05
N VAL A 48 11.53 -5.44 -34.14
CA VAL A 48 10.72 -5.98 -33.03
C VAL A 48 11.59 -6.51 -31.89
N VAL A 49 12.70 -7.18 -32.19
CA VAL A 49 13.53 -7.88 -31.18
C VAL A 49 14.13 -6.93 -30.14
N SER A 50 14.63 -5.78 -30.59
CA SER A 50 15.19 -4.75 -29.69
C SER A 50 14.10 -3.97 -28.96
N PHE A 51 12.91 -3.83 -29.54
CA PHE A 51 11.79 -3.17 -28.88
C PHE A 51 11.18 -4.03 -27.76
N GLU A 52 11.00 -5.33 -28.01
CA GLU A 52 10.44 -6.27 -27.03
C GLU A 52 11.30 -6.38 -25.76
N THR A 53 12.64 -6.33 -25.91
CA THR A 53 13.58 -6.40 -24.78
C THR A 53 13.53 -5.15 -23.91
N ILE A 54 13.49 -3.95 -24.51
CA ILE A 54 13.36 -2.68 -23.76
C ILE A 54 11.99 -2.58 -23.09
N PHE A 55 10.92 -2.95 -23.81
CA PHE A 55 9.57 -2.92 -23.29
C PHE A 55 9.38 -3.89 -22.12
N SER A 56 9.79 -5.15 -22.28
CA SER A 56 9.70 -6.16 -21.21
C SER A 56 10.50 -5.78 -19.97
N HIS A 57 11.69 -5.20 -20.14
CA HIS A 57 12.48 -4.69 -19.02
C HIS A 57 11.76 -3.53 -18.31
N SER A 58 11.19 -2.58 -19.06
CA SER A 58 10.44 -1.47 -18.46
C SER A 58 9.24 -1.96 -17.65
N VAL A 59 8.46 -2.89 -18.21
CA VAL A 59 7.28 -3.48 -17.55
C VAL A 59 7.71 -4.27 -16.33
N SER A 60 8.80 -5.04 -16.41
CA SER A 60 9.37 -5.77 -15.27
C SER A 60 9.77 -4.84 -14.13
N CYS A 61 10.53 -3.77 -14.41
CA CYS A 61 10.93 -2.79 -13.39
C CYS A 61 9.72 -2.10 -12.75
N LEU A 62 8.71 -1.75 -13.56
CA LEU A 62 7.47 -1.12 -13.07
C LEU A 62 6.66 -2.08 -12.20
N LEU A 63 6.59 -3.37 -12.56
CA LEU A 63 5.97 -4.41 -11.74
C LEU A 63 6.67 -4.55 -10.40
N VAL A 64 8.01 -4.57 -10.38
CA VAL A 64 8.78 -4.63 -9.12
C VAL A 64 8.49 -3.40 -8.26
N PHE A 65 8.49 -2.19 -8.84
CA PHE A 65 8.19 -0.96 -8.11
C PHE A 65 6.77 -0.95 -7.52
N PHE A 66 5.80 -1.45 -8.28
CA PHE A 66 4.41 -1.58 -7.83
C PHE A 66 4.28 -2.61 -6.70
N LEU A 67 4.95 -3.77 -6.81
CA LEU A 67 4.98 -4.80 -5.77
C LEU A 67 5.63 -4.30 -4.47
N VAL A 68 6.73 -3.55 -4.56
CA VAL A 68 7.39 -2.92 -3.40
C VAL A 68 6.43 -1.91 -2.75
N SER A 69 5.76 -1.07 -3.55
CA SER A 69 4.78 -0.10 -3.04
C SER A 69 3.61 -0.80 -2.34
N LEU A 70 3.14 -1.93 -2.88
CA LEU A 70 2.08 -2.75 -2.29
C LEU A 70 2.54 -3.41 -0.98
N ALA A 71 3.77 -3.93 -0.93
CA ALA A 71 4.34 -4.53 0.27
C ALA A 71 4.47 -3.49 1.41
N VAL A 72 4.94 -2.29 1.08
CA VAL A 72 5.00 -1.16 2.02
C VAL A 72 3.59 -0.77 2.48
N GLN A 73 2.61 -0.72 1.57
CA GLN A 73 1.22 -0.40 1.92
C GLN A 73 0.60 -1.45 2.85
N LYS A 74 0.87 -2.74 2.62
CA LYS A 74 0.46 -3.84 3.50
C LYS A 74 1.10 -3.73 4.88
N LEU A 75 2.39 -3.44 4.96
CA LEU A 75 3.11 -3.23 6.21
C LEU A 75 2.52 -2.06 7.01
N VAL A 76 2.25 -0.94 6.34
CA VAL A 76 1.60 0.24 6.95
C VAL A 76 0.20 -0.10 7.48
N SER A 77 -0.60 -0.87 6.72
CA SER A 77 -1.92 -1.33 7.19
C SER A 77 -1.82 -2.28 8.40
N LEU A 78 -0.80 -3.13 8.43
CA LEU A 78 -0.55 -4.08 9.52
C LEU A 78 -0.16 -3.34 10.80
N MET A 79 0.77 -2.39 10.69
CA MET A 79 1.17 -1.52 11.80
C MET A 79 -0.01 -0.75 12.37
N ARG A 80 -0.91 -0.26 11.51
CA ARG A 80 -2.13 0.42 11.92
C ARG A 80 -3.03 -0.51 12.73
N SER A 81 -3.28 -1.74 12.27
CA SER A 81 -4.13 -2.71 12.97
C SER A 81 -3.58 -3.09 14.35
N HIS A 82 -2.27 -3.33 14.44
CA HIS A 82 -1.60 -3.70 15.69
C HIS A 82 -1.68 -2.58 16.73
N TRP A 83 -1.52 -1.33 16.29
CA TRP A 83 -1.69 -0.16 17.13
C TRP A 83 -3.12 -0.03 17.67
N PHE A 84 -4.13 -0.27 16.82
CA PHE A 84 -5.54 -0.28 17.25
C PHE A 84 -5.80 -1.37 18.29
N ILE A 85 -5.31 -2.59 18.08
CA ILE A 85 -5.46 -3.70 19.02
C ILE A 85 -4.81 -3.35 20.36
N PHE A 86 -3.56 -2.88 20.37
CA PHE A 86 -2.85 -2.51 21.59
C PHE A 86 -3.57 -1.42 22.37
N LYS A 87 -4.08 -0.39 21.68
CA LYS A 87 -4.82 0.70 22.31
C LYS A 87 -6.12 0.22 22.98
N THR A 88 -6.83 -0.72 22.34
CA THR A 88 -8.04 -1.35 22.90
C THR A 88 -7.70 -2.24 24.09
N LEU A 89 -6.62 -3.02 24.01
CA LEU A 89 -6.19 -3.95 25.06
C LEU A 89 -5.75 -3.21 26.33
N VAL A 90 -4.96 -2.14 26.19
CA VAL A 90 -4.57 -1.26 27.32
C VAL A 90 -5.80 -0.58 27.94
N ARG A 91 -6.76 -0.16 27.13
CA ARG A 91 -8.01 0.44 27.64
C ARG A 91 -8.85 -0.57 28.42
N LEU A 92 -8.99 -1.79 27.91
CA LEU A 92 -9.71 -2.87 28.59
C LEU A 92 -9.04 -3.26 29.92
N MET A 93 -7.71 -3.42 29.93
CA MET A 93 -6.95 -3.72 31.15
C MET A 93 -7.02 -2.62 32.21
N SER A 94 -7.18 -1.35 31.80
CA SER A 94 -7.38 -0.23 32.73
C SER A 94 -8.79 -0.14 33.29
N GLU A 95 -9.79 -0.76 32.65
CA GLU A 95 -11.19 -0.75 33.08
C GLU A 95 -11.54 -1.96 33.97
N ILE A 96 -10.83 -3.09 33.80
CA ILE A 96 -10.96 -4.31 34.61
C ILE A 96 -10.66 -4.14 36.12
N PRO A 97 -9.70 -3.32 36.62
CA PRO A 97 -9.50 -3.16 38.06
C PRO A 97 -10.72 -2.56 38.77
N CYS A 98 -11.59 -1.81 38.08
CA CYS A 98 -12.79 -1.24 38.70
C CYS A 98 -13.92 -2.27 38.94
N CYS A 99 -13.88 -3.46 38.32
CA CYS A 99 -14.89 -4.50 38.55
C CYS A 99 -14.51 -5.49 39.66
N LEU A 100 -13.24 -5.55 40.07
CA LEU A 100 -12.79 -6.43 41.16
C LEU A 100 -12.85 -5.73 42.54
N ASP A 101 -12.83 -4.39 42.57
CA ASP A 101 -13.15 -3.60 43.78
C ASP A 101 -14.66 -3.42 44.02
N TYR A 102 -15.52 -3.66 43.02
CA TYR A 102 -16.99 -3.56 43.16
C TYR A 102 -17.68 -4.89 43.51
N CYS A 103 -16.93 -5.97 43.78
CA CYS A 103 -17.45 -7.27 44.20
C CYS A 103 -16.98 -7.67 45.61
N GLY A 104 -17.33 -6.85 46.62
CA GLY A 104 -17.23 -7.14 48.06
C GLY A 104 -17.02 -5.86 48.90
N PRO A 105 -17.83 -5.59 49.95
CA PRO A 105 -17.99 -6.51 51.08
C PRO A 105 -19.47 -6.82 51.39
N VAL A 106 -19.84 -8.08 51.18
CA VAL A 106 -20.90 -8.74 51.96
C VAL A 106 -20.28 -10.05 52.47
N ILE A 107 -19.53 -9.96 53.57
CA ILE A 107 -19.33 -10.97 54.61
C ILE A 107 -18.32 -10.37 55.62
N LEU A 108 -18.77 -10.33 56.87
CA LEU A 108 -18.19 -9.80 58.12
C LEU A 108 -18.36 -8.30 58.41
#